data_AF-A0A7S1EC65-F1
#
_entry.id   AF-A0A7S1EC65-F1
#
_cell.length_a   1.000
_cell.length_b   1.000
_cell.length_c   1.000
_cell.angle_alpha   90.00
_cell.angle_beta   90.00
_cell.angle_gamma   90.00
#
_symmetry.space_group_name_H-M   'P 1'
#
loop_
_entity.id
_entity.type
_entity.pdbx_description
1 polymer ?
#
loop_
_entity_poly.entity_id
_entity_poly.type
_entity_poly.pdbx_seq_one_letter_code
_entity_poly.pdbx_strand_id
1 'polypeptide(L)'
;GDLLPLSNSSIRTTPLDAMNLVINPDAMVPGATYVIELRGGCAGLLSEGLATMTIVVNSPPKGGSLAVSPLTGTAAQTAFSLACTGWVDDAADLPLSYLYHSSRVLSPTSFSAQEP
;
A
#
# COMPACT_ATOMS: atom_id res chain seq x y z
N GLY A 1 17.63 8.13 9.65
CA GLY A 1 16.82 7.81 8.47
C GLY A 1 17.19 6.40 8.09
N ASP A 2 16.23 5.49 8.15
CA ASP A 2 16.48 4.10 7.79
C ASP A 2 16.83 4.05 6.30
N LEU A 3 18.04 3.59 6.00
CA LEU A 3 18.52 3.47 4.63
C LEU A 3 17.76 2.34 3.96
N LEU A 4 17.11 2.61 2.83
CA LEU A 4 16.59 1.57 1.96
C LEU A 4 17.79 0.94 1.22
N PRO A 5 18.19 -0.32 1.51
CA PRO A 5 19.44 -0.86 0.97
C PRO A 5 19.25 -1.25 -0.51
N LEU A 6 19.33 -0.26 -1.40
CA LEU A 6 19.12 -0.42 -2.83
C LEU A 6 20.08 -1.43 -3.48
N SER A 7 21.19 -1.81 -2.83
CA SER A 7 22.06 -2.90 -3.27
C SER A 7 21.39 -4.28 -3.20
N ASN A 8 20.43 -4.47 -2.30
CA ASN A 8 19.64 -5.68 -2.18
C ASN A 8 18.66 -5.82 -3.37
N SER A 9 18.82 -6.85 -4.19
CA SER A 9 17.94 -7.11 -5.35
C SER A 9 16.52 -7.50 -4.94
N SER A 10 16.26 -7.87 -3.69
CA SER A 10 14.89 -8.12 -3.21
C SER A 10 14.07 -6.83 -3.03
N ILE A 11 14.70 -5.65 -3.11
CA ILE A 11 14.07 -4.34 -2.92
C ILE A 11 13.72 -3.66 -4.25
N ARG A 12 14.33 -4.08 -5.35
CA ARG A 12 14.18 -3.45 -6.67
C ARG A 12 14.07 -4.50 -7.77
N THR A 13 13.35 -4.17 -8.84
CA THR A 13 13.24 -5.05 -10.01
C THR A 13 14.32 -4.78 -11.05
N THR A 14 14.89 -3.57 -11.08
CA THR A 14 15.90 -3.17 -12.07
C THR A 14 17.32 -3.11 -11.50
N PRO A 15 18.35 -3.31 -12.34
CA PRO A 15 19.74 -2.98 -11.99
C PRO A 15 19.91 -1.49 -11.62
N LEU A 16 20.96 -1.16 -10.85
CA LEU A 16 21.22 0.23 -10.42
C LEU A 16 21.83 1.12 -11.50
N ASP A 17 22.35 0.50 -12.57
CA ASP A 17 22.89 1.14 -13.76
C ASP A 17 21.89 1.19 -14.92
N ALA A 18 20.65 0.73 -14.71
CA ALA A 18 19.58 0.85 -15.69
C ALA A 18 19.05 2.29 -15.76
N MET A 19 18.48 2.65 -16.91
CA MET A 19 17.84 3.97 -17.11
C MET A 19 16.70 4.25 -16.13
N ASN A 20 16.03 3.21 -15.62
CA ASN A 20 14.92 3.31 -14.68
C ASN A 20 15.25 2.53 -13.40
N LEU A 21 15.04 3.17 -12.25
CA LEU A 21 15.02 2.50 -10.94
C LEU A 21 13.58 2.12 -10.58
N VAL A 22 13.30 0.81 -10.50
CA VAL A 22 11.99 0.29 -10.11
C VAL A 22 12.11 -0.37 -8.75
N ILE A 23 11.45 0.21 -7.75
CA ILE A 23 11.36 -0.32 -6.39
C ILE A 23 10.20 -1.32 -6.32
N ASN A 24 10.42 -2.46 -5.68
CA ASN A 24 9.39 -3.48 -5.51
C ASN A 24 8.26 -2.94 -4.62
N PRO A 25 7.01 -3.43 -4.81
CA PRO A 25 5.93 -3.18 -3.86
C PRO A 25 6.34 -3.53 -2.43
N ASP A 26 5.79 -2.80 -1.46
CA ASP A 26 5.97 -3.00 -0.01
C ASP A 26 7.43 -2.88 0.51
N ALA A 27 8.37 -2.50 -0.34
CA ALA A 27 9.77 -2.31 0.07
C ALA A 27 10.01 -1.00 0.84
N MET A 28 9.08 -0.04 0.74
CA MET A 28 9.16 1.27 1.40
C MET A 28 8.24 1.32 2.61
N VAL A 29 8.69 1.92 3.70
CA VAL A 29 7.90 2.03 4.93
C VAL A 29 6.83 3.12 4.76
N PRO A 30 5.53 2.82 5.03
CA PRO A 30 4.47 3.83 5.00
C PRO A 30 4.74 5.00 5.95
N GLY A 31 4.52 6.23 5.49
CA GLY A 31 4.78 7.46 6.25
C GLY A 31 6.25 7.85 6.38
N ALA A 32 7.19 7.07 5.81
CA ALA A 32 8.60 7.42 5.82
C ALA A 32 8.95 8.37 4.66
N THR A 33 9.96 9.21 4.90
CA THR A 33 10.57 10.05 3.88
C THR A 33 11.92 9.48 3.48
N TYR A 34 12.10 9.26 2.19
CA TYR A 34 13.35 8.80 1.60
C TYR A 34 13.99 9.89 0.76
N VAL A 35 15.31 10.01 0.82
CA VAL A 35 16.10 10.81 -0.12
C VAL A 35 16.85 9.83 -1.02
N ILE A 36 16.53 9.88 -2.31
CA ILE A 36 17.24 9.14 -3.35
C ILE A 36 18.38 10.01 -3.87
N GLU A 37 19.57 9.43 -3.90
CA GLU A 37 20.77 10.04 -4.46
C GLU A 37 21.21 9.25 -5.70
N LEU A 38 21.32 9.94 -6.83
CA LEU A 38 21.89 9.41 -8.08
C LEU A 38 23.26 10.03 -8.30
N ARG A 39 24.28 9.17 -8.41
CA ARG A 39 25.64 9.54 -8.79
C ARG A 39 25.94 9.02 -10.19
N GLY A 40 26.39 9.92 -11.06
CA GLY A 40 26.76 9.58 -12.43
C GLY A 40 28.21 9.94 -12.70
N GLY A 41 29.01 8.97 -13.15
CA GLY A 41 30.38 9.20 -13.61
C GLY A 41 30.49 9.12 -15.13
N CYS A 42 31.47 9.82 -15.70
CA CYS A 42 31.85 9.68 -17.11
C CYS A 42 33.28 9.14 -17.19
N ALA A 43 33.49 8.10 -18.00
CA ALA A 43 34.81 7.48 -18.14
C ALA A 43 35.84 8.52 -18.63
N GLY A 44 36.95 8.65 -17.90
CA GLY A 44 38.00 9.63 -18.21
C GLY A 44 37.86 10.99 -17.51
N LEU A 45 36.78 11.21 -16.75
CA LEU A 45 36.63 12.36 -15.86
C LEU A 45 36.73 11.91 -14.40
N LEU A 46 37.39 12.72 -13.57
CA LEU A 46 37.50 12.48 -12.12
C LEU A 46 36.29 13.00 -11.34
N SER A 47 35.43 13.79 -11.98
CA SER A 47 34.25 14.40 -11.37
C SER A 47 33.01 13.53 -11.59
N GLU A 48 32.25 13.32 -10.52
CA GLU A 48 30.91 12.74 -10.57
C GLU A 48 29.84 13.85 -10.60
N GLY A 49 28.76 13.63 -11.35
CA GLY A 49 27.52 14.37 -11.22
C GLY A 49 26.66 13.81 -10.08
N LEU A 50 25.93 14.69 -9.41
CA LEU A 50 25.04 14.36 -8.31
C LEU A 50 23.63 14.91 -8.56
N ALA A 51 22.62 14.07 -8.37
CA ALA A 51 21.22 14.49 -8.33
C ALA A 51 20.52 13.87 -7.11
N THR A 52 19.63 14.62 -6.49
CA THR A 52 18.88 14.17 -5.31
C THR A 52 17.39 14.38 -5.51
N MET A 53 16.58 13.43 -5.01
CA MET A 53 15.13 13.51 -5.03
C MET A 53 14.55 13.03 -3.70
N THR A 54 13.60 13.77 -3.15
CA THR A 54 12.90 13.39 -1.92
C THR A 54 11.56 12.75 -2.28
N ILE A 55 11.27 11.60 -1.67
CA ILE A 55 10.00 10.89 -1.77
C ILE A 55 9.38 10.79 -0.39
N VAL A 56 8.11 11.20 -0.27
CA VAL A 56 7.29 10.98 0.92
C VAL A 56 6.35 9.81 0.61
N VAL A 57 6.44 8.73 1.38
CA VAL A 57 5.60 7.55 1.21
C VAL A 57 4.30 7.78 1.95
N ASN A 58 3.17 7.63 1.25
CA ASN A 58 1.86 7.77 1.88
C ASN A 58 1.69 6.78 3.05
N SER A 59 0.94 7.17 4.08
CA SER A 59 0.51 6.29 5.16
C SER A 59 -1.01 6.13 5.16
N PRO A 60 -1.55 4.96 5.53
CA PRO A 60 -3.00 4.81 5.60
C PRO A 60 -3.60 5.65 6.74
N PRO A 61 -4.87 6.09 6.61
CA PRO A 61 -5.61 6.69 7.71
C PRO A 61 -5.61 5.79 8.94
N LYS A 62 -5.63 6.39 10.14
CA LYS A 62 -5.50 5.65 11.41
C LYS A 62 -6.59 6.00 12.42
N GLY A 63 -6.72 5.15 13.43
CA GLY A 63 -7.50 5.36 14.66
C GLY A 63 -9.01 5.19 14.55
N GLY A 64 -9.60 5.28 13.36
CA GLY A 64 -11.04 5.21 13.17
C GLY A 64 -11.65 3.81 13.34
N SER A 65 -12.96 3.75 13.17
CA SER A 65 -13.74 2.51 13.21
C SER A 65 -14.73 2.45 12.06
N LEU A 66 -15.10 1.22 11.67
CA LEU A 66 -16.20 0.95 10.75
C LEU A 66 -17.34 0.30 11.54
N ALA A 67 -18.51 0.94 11.55
CA ALA A 67 -19.73 0.39 12.10
C ALA A 67 -20.71 0.04 10.98
N VAL A 68 -21.36 -1.12 11.09
CA VAL A 68 -22.38 -1.59 10.13
C VAL A 68 -23.67 -1.90 10.89
N SER A 69 -24.80 -1.43 10.38
CA SER A 69 -26.12 -1.73 10.93
C SER A 69 -27.16 -1.90 9.83
N PRO A 70 -27.96 -2.98 9.82
CA PRO A 70 -27.90 -4.14 10.73
C PRO A 70 -26.68 -5.04 10.46
N LEU A 71 -26.27 -5.90 11.41
CA LEU A 71 -25.12 -6.80 11.23
C LEU A 71 -25.43 -8.04 10.37
N THR A 72 -26.70 -8.35 10.16
CA THR A 72 -27.16 -9.49 9.35
C THR A 72 -28.38 -9.09 8.54
N GLY A 73 -28.62 -9.80 7.44
CA GLY A 73 -29.75 -9.54 6.56
C GLY A 73 -29.75 -10.42 5.32
N THR A 74 -30.71 -10.17 4.44
CA THR A 74 -30.85 -10.88 3.18
C THR A 74 -30.26 -10.04 2.04
N ALA A 75 -29.42 -10.67 1.21
CA ALA A 75 -28.80 -10.01 0.06
C ALA A 75 -29.85 -9.37 -0.86
N ALA A 76 -29.56 -8.18 -1.37
CA ALA A 76 -30.46 -7.37 -2.20
C ALA A 76 -31.81 -6.97 -1.57
N GLN A 77 -32.07 -7.31 -0.30
CA GLN A 77 -33.29 -6.93 0.42
C GLN A 77 -33.00 -6.02 1.61
N THR A 78 -32.03 -6.39 2.44
CA THR A 78 -31.67 -5.60 3.61
C THR A 78 -30.77 -4.44 3.21
N ALA A 79 -31.19 -3.22 3.54
CA ALA A 79 -30.33 -2.04 3.43
C ALA A 79 -29.35 -2.02 4.61
N PHE A 80 -28.06 -1.97 4.31
CA PHE A 80 -26.99 -1.85 5.29
C PHE A 80 -26.46 -0.42 5.32
N SER A 81 -26.42 0.18 6.50
CA SER A 81 -25.76 1.46 6.73
C SER A 81 -24.34 1.22 7.22
N LEU A 82 -23.36 1.78 6.52
CA LEU A 82 -21.94 1.73 6.87
C LEU A 82 -21.49 3.12 7.32
N ALA A 83 -20.85 3.21 8.48
CA ALA A 83 -20.34 4.46 9.04
C ALA A 83 -18.86 4.30 9.40
N CYS A 84 -18.01 5.05 8.71
CA CYS A 84 -16.59 5.21 9.02
C CYS A 84 -16.41 6.46 9.88
N THR A 85 -15.99 6.31 11.14
CA THR A 85 -15.90 7.43 12.09
C THR A 85 -14.55 7.46 12.78
N GLY A 86 -14.07 8.67 13.07
CA GLY A 86 -12.83 8.88 13.83
C GLY A 86 -11.53 8.57 13.08
N TRP A 87 -11.59 8.34 11.77
CA TRP A 87 -10.37 8.22 10.94
C TRP A 87 -9.67 9.56 10.86
N VAL A 88 -8.38 9.56 11.13
CA VAL A 88 -7.50 10.72 10.98
C VAL A 88 -6.40 10.39 9.98
N ASP A 89 -6.00 11.40 9.22
CA ASP A 89 -4.93 11.31 8.24
C ASP A 89 -4.15 12.63 8.20
N ASP A 90 -3.06 12.66 7.46
CA ASP A 90 -2.30 13.88 7.21
C ASP A 90 -3.17 14.91 6.48
N ALA A 91 -2.99 16.19 6.80
CA ALA A 91 -3.87 17.25 6.30
C ALA A 91 -3.85 17.38 4.77
N ALA A 92 -2.76 16.94 4.13
CA ALA A 92 -2.63 16.91 2.67
C ALA A 92 -3.46 15.79 2.00
N ASP A 93 -3.81 14.73 2.75
CA ASP A 93 -4.52 13.53 2.27
C ASP A 93 -6.03 13.58 2.54
N LEU A 94 -6.54 14.71 3.04
CA LEU A 94 -7.96 14.96 3.24
C LEU A 94 -8.59 15.68 2.02
N PRO A 95 -9.86 15.37 1.67
CA PRO A 95 -10.80 14.50 2.38
C PRO A 95 -10.62 13.00 2.07
N LEU A 96 -10.99 12.16 3.05
CA LEU A 96 -10.93 10.71 2.91
C LEU A 96 -11.92 10.17 1.86
N SER A 97 -11.44 9.24 1.04
CA SER A 97 -12.25 8.46 0.11
C SER A 97 -12.48 7.06 0.65
N TYR A 98 -13.70 6.54 0.51
CA TYR A 98 -14.09 5.22 1.02
C TYR A 98 -14.55 4.31 -0.11
N LEU A 99 -14.07 3.06 -0.09
CA LEU A 99 -14.53 1.99 -0.96
C LEU A 99 -15.10 0.86 -0.11
N TYR A 100 -16.31 0.41 -0.43
CA TYR A 100 -16.96 -0.71 0.25
C TYR A 100 -17.16 -1.85 -0.75
N HIS A 101 -16.87 -3.08 -0.34
CA HIS A 101 -17.12 -4.27 -1.15
C HIS A 101 -17.78 -5.37 -0.31
N SER A 102 -18.54 -6.25 -0.97
CA SER A 102 -19.07 -7.47 -0.36
C SER A 102 -18.37 -8.68 -0.99
N SER A 103 -18.15 -9.73 -0.21
CA SER A 103 -17.61 -11.01 -0.69
C SER A 103 -18.48 -12.15 -0.20
N ARG A 104 -18.56 -13.23 -0.99
CA ARG A 104 -19.25 -14.45 -0.60
C ARG A 104 -18.23 -15.38 0.03
N VAL A 105 -18.39 -15.65 1.33
CA VAL A 105 -17.64 -16.73 1.99
C VAL A 105 -18.37 -18.04 1.69
N LEU A 106 -17.78 -18.88 0.84
CA LEU A 106 -18.25 -20.25 0.67
C LEU A 106 -17.69 -21.06 1.83
N SER A 107 -18.53 -21.45 2.79
CA SER A 107 -18.16 -22.52 3.71
C SER A 107 -18.04 -23.83 2.91
N PRO A 108 -17.00 -24.65 3.13
CA PRO A 108 -16.97 -25.98 2.55
C PRO A 108 -18.13 -26.76 3.14
N THR A 109 -19.17 -26.98 2.33
CA THR A 109 -20.33 -27.76 2.75
C THR A 109 -19.88 -29.20 2.87
N SER A 110 -19.78 -29.74 4.09
CA SER A 110 -19.76 -31.20 4.27
C SER A 110 -21.12 -31.73 3.86
N PHE A 111 -21.25 -32.15 2.61
CA PHE A 111 -22.39 -32.89 2.13
C PHE A 111 -22.26 -34.33 2.65
N SER A 112 -23.03 -34.68 3.68
CA SER A 112 -23.24 -36.08 4.05
C SER A 112 -24.46 -36.57 3.26
N ALA A 113 -24.22 -37.22 2.13
CA ALA A 113 -25.24 -38.07 1.53
C ALA A 113 -25.52 -39.22 2.50
N GLN A 114 -26.77 -39.37 2.92
CA GLN A 114 -27.26 -40.62 3.47
C GLN A 114 -28.08 -41.27 2.38
N GLU A 115 -27.50 -42.28 1.73
CA GLU A 115 -28.20 -43.15 0.78
C GLU A 115 -29.17 -44.08 1.55
N PRO A 116 -30.29 -44.49 0.92
CA PRO A 116 -31.39 -45.24 1.54
C PRO A 116 -31.05 -46.68 1.93
#